data_AF-A0A8T4NUN0-F1
#
_entry.id   AF-A0A8T4NUN0-F1
#
_cell.length_a   1.000
_cell.length_b   1.000
_cell.length_c   1.000
_cell.angle_alpha   90.00
_cell.angle_beta   90.00
_cell.angle_gamma   90.00
#
_symmetry.space_group_name_H-M   'P 1'
#
loop_
_entity.id
_entity.type
_entity.pdbx_description
1 polymer ?
#
loop_
_entity_poly.entity_id
_entity_poly.type
_entity_poly.pdbx_seq_one_letter_code
_entity_poly.pdbx_strand_id
1 'polypeptide(L)'
;ENIPNVSNGSNVGTCKPEIKSCINGSFKIIQNKINPIDEICKDGLDNNCDGEIDDKGECFINIISPKNIFYSEDRIPFKIETESIVDEISFIDWNDRRPKDKILCRECDSFGIDKRKLISFDEGLHNISIKAQINESLTEEKSIQFLVDSTIPKITKLEPRRGLSNGIFKIEFREENPKDLR
;
A
#
# COMPACT_ATOMS: atom_id res chain seq x y z
N GLU A 1 34.05 40.08 26.13
CA GLU A 1 33.30 40.10 24.85
C GLU A 1 32.14 39.13 24.96
N ASN A 2 30.92 39.54 24.60
CA ASN A 2 29.77 38.63 24.53
C ASN A 2 29.85 37.88 23.20
N ILE A 3 30.35 36.65 23.25
CA ILE A 3 30.39 35.77 22.09
C ILE A 3 28.94 35.37 21.75
N PRO A 4 28.44 35.62 20.53
CA PRO A 4 27.08 35.27 20.15
C PRO A 4 26.89 33.75 20.13
N ASN A 5 25.64 33.33 20.32
CA ASN A 5 25.26 31.93 20.16
C ASN A 5 25.44 31.50 18.69
N VAL A 6 25.87 30.24 18.51
CA VAL A 6 25.95 29.60 17.20
C VAL A 6 24.70 28.73 17.03
N SER A 7 23.94 28.95 15.96
CA SER A 7 22.77 28.14 15.59
C SER A 7 23.06 27.29 14.36
N ASN A 8 22.58 26.04 14.36
CA ASN A 8 22.70 25.13 13.22
C ASN A 8 21.44 24.26 13.06
N GLY A 9 20.75 24.39 11.93
CA GLY A 9 19.49 23.69 11.64
C GLY A 9 18.31 24.63 11.38
N SER A 10 17.13 24.05 11.15
CA SER A 10 15.88 24.78 10.90
C SER A 10 15.12 25.06 12.21
N ASN A 11 14.39 26.17 12.24
CA ASN A 11 13.41 26.52 13.27
C ASN A 11 11.97 26.57 12.69
N VAL A 12 11.78 25.95 11.54
CA VAL A 12 10.50 25.82 10.83
C VAL A 12 9.77 24.57 11.32
N GLY A 13 8.45 24.63 11.43
CA GLY A 13 7.62 23.51 11.87
C GLY A 13 8.03 22.96 13.23
N THR A 14 8.20 21.63 13.28
CA THR A 14 8.63 20.89 14.47
C THR A 14 10.15 20.92 14.70
N CYS A 15 10.93 21.41 13.72
CA CYS A 15 12.38 21.45 13.82
C CYS A 15 12.88 22.45 14.85
N LYS A 16 14.01 22.11 15.46
CA LYS A 16 14.75 22.99 16.36
C LYS A 16 16.22 23.00 15.95
N PRO A 17 16.84 24.18 15.79
CA PRO A 17 18.26 24.26 15.52
C PRO A 17 19.04 23.83 16.77
N GLU A 18 20.22 23.24 16.58
CA GLU A 18 21.19 23.15 17.65
C GLU A 18 21.66 24.56 18.01
N ILE A 19 21.62 24.91 19.29
CA ILE A 19 22.15 26.19 19.78
C ILE A 19 23.31 25.92 20.72
N LYS A 20 24.48 26.49 20.38
CA LYS A 20 25.68 26.47 21.22
C LYS A 20 25.97 27.87 21.77
N SER A 21 26.20 27.96 23.07
CA SER A 21 26.56 29.21 23.75
C SER A 21 27.94 29.13 24.37
N CYS A 22 28.69 30.24 24.37
CA CYS A 22 30.00 30.28 24.99
C CYS A 22 29.86 30.51 26.50
N ILE A 23 30.07 29.43 27.28
CA ILE A 23 30.00 29.43 28.73
C ILE A 23 31.40 29.11 29.26
N ASN A 24 31.99 30.04 30.00
CA ASN A 24 33.35 29.94 30.57
C ASN A 24 34.43 29.64 29.51
N GLY A 25 34.39 30.33 28.38
CA GLY A 25 35.39 30.20 27.31
C GLY A 25 35.24 28.94 26.44
N SER A 26 34.14 28.19 26.60
CA SER A 26 33.86 26.97 25.83
C SER A 26 32.45 26.96 25.28
N PHE A 27 32.25 26.50 24.05
CA PHE A 27 30.90 26.32 23.50
C PHE A 27 30.22 25.11 24.12
N LYS A 28 29.05 25.33 24.71
CA LYS A 28 28.17 24.29 25.24
C LYS A 28 26.86 24.28 24.49
N ILE A 29 26.35 23.09 24.20
CA ILE A 29 25.02 22.91 23.62
C ILE A 29 24.00 23.28 24.70
N ILE A 30 23.15 24.25 24.38
CA ILE A 30 22.03 24.69 25.22
C ILE A 30 20.67 24.30 24.62
N GLN A 31 20.65 23.93 23.34
CA GLN A 31 19.49 23.33 22.68
C GLN A 31 19.98 22.25 21.72
N ASN A 32 19.42 21.05 21.83
CA ASN A 32 19.69 19.96 20.89
C ASN A 32 18.95 20.20 19.58
N LYS A 33 19.54 19.71 18.49
CA LYS A 33 18.89 19.70 17.17
C LYS A 33 17.70 18.73 17.16
N ILE A 34 16.57 19.18 16.64
CA ILE A 34 15.50 18.29 16.14
C ILE A 34 15.59 18.35 14.63
N ASN A 35 15.91 17.22 14.00
CA ASN A 35 16.01 17.11 12.55
C ASN A 35 14.61 16.92 11.94
N PRO A 36 14.44 17.30 10.66
CA PRO A 36 13.30 16.87 9.86
C PRO A 36 13.11 15.35 9.90
N ILE A 37 11.87 14.92 9.86
CA ILE A 37 11.45 13.54 9.56
C ILE A 37 10.46 13.57 8.39
N ASP A 38 10.06 12.42 7.87
CA ASP A 38 9.01 12.35 6.85
C ASP A 38 7.68 12.90 7.41
N GLU A 39 6.85 13.51 6.56
CA GLU A 39 5.58 14.08 7.02
C GLU A 39 4.62 13.06 7.62
N ILE A 40 4.06 13.40 8.78
CA ILE A 40 2.98 12.64 9.39
C ILE A 40 1.67 13.31 9.00
N CYS A 41 0.92 12.67 8.11
CA CYS A 41 -0.21 13.36 7.50
C CYS A 41 -1.35 13.63 8.50
N LYS A 42 -1.97 14.82 8.43
CA LYS A 42 -3.10 15.24 9.28
C LYS A 42 -2.80 15.20 10.78
N ASP A 43 -1.55 15.34 11.20
CA ASP A 43 -1.23 15.64 12.60
C ASP A 43 -1.28 17.15 12.88
N GLY A 44 -1.40 17.98 11.83
CA GLY A 44 -1.47 19.43 11.92
C GLY A 44 -0.12 20.08 12.21
N LEU A 45 0.98 19.36 11.97
CA LEU A 45 2.35 19.79 12.16
C LEU A 45 3.10 19.77 10.81
N ASP A 46 4.29 20.36 10.84
CA ASP A 46 5.27 20.37 9.76
C ASP A 46 6.49 19.60 10.27
N ASN A 47 6.50 18.30 9.97
CA ASN A 47 7.45 17.30 10.47
C ASN A 47 8.73 17.24 9.62
N ASN A 48 8.66 17.59 8.34
CA ASN A 48 9.78 17.66 7.42
C ASN A 48 10.45 19.05 7.38
N CYS A 49 9.83 20.03 8.05
CA CYS A 49 10.33 21.39 8.25
C CYS A 49 10.57 22.16 6.95
N ASP A 50 9.77 21.90 5.93
CA ASP A 50 9.81 22.57 4.63
C ASP A 50 8.97 23.87 4.61
N GLY A 51 8.13 24.09 5.64
CA GLY A 51 7.29 25.26 5.82
C GLY A 51 5.82 25.06 5.47
N GLU A 52 5.43 23.89 4.98
CA GLU A 52 4.05 23.50 4.74
C GLU A 52 3.58 22.55 5.86
N ILE A 53 2.36 22.78 6.36
CA ILE A 53 1.74 21.87 7.32
C ILE A 53 0.98 20.79 6.56
N ASP A 54 1.17 19.53 6.93
CA ASP A 54 0.55 18.37 6.29
C ASP A 54 0.79 18.34 4.76
N ASP A 55 2.05 18.35 4.30
CA ASP A 55 2.34 18.34 2.86
C ASP A 55 1.73 17.10 2.19
N LYS A 56 1.05 17.34 1.07
CA LYS A 56 0.22 16.38 0.36
C LYS A 56 1.04 15.33 -0.38
N GLY A 57 2.34 15.55 -0.57
CA GLY A 57 3.21 14.70 -1.39
C GLY A 57 3.94 13.58 -0.66
N GLU A 58 3.96 13.58 0.68
CA GLU A 58 4.83 12.71 1.47
C GLU A 58 4.08 11.67 2.31
N CYS A 59 2.78 11.48 2.09
CA CYS A 59 2.02 10.45 2.80
C CYS A 59 2.27 9.05 2.21
N PHE A 60 2.84 8.16 3.00
CA PHE A 60 3.11 6.79 2.56
C PHE A 60 1.87 5.89 2.64
N ILE A 61 1.62 5.12 1.56
CA ILE A 61 0.65 4.01 1.57
C ILE A 61 1.35 2.64 1.60
N ASN A 62 1.07 1.83 2.61
CA ASN A 62 1.56 0.46 2.72
C ASN A 62 0.53 -0.55 2.21
N ILE A 63 0.87 -1.31 1.16
CA ILE A 63 -0.02 -2.34 0.62
C ILE A 63 0.54 -3.72 0.94
N ILE A 64 -0.09 -4.38 1.91
CA ILE A 64 0.27 -5.73 2.34
C ILE A 64 -0.38 -6.78 1.43
N SER A 65 -1.58 -6.48 0.90
CA SER A 65 -2.30 -7.30 -0.07
C SER A 65 -3.30 -6.43 -0.83
N PRO A 66 -3.54 -6.62 -2.14
CA PRO A 66 -3.04 -7.70 -2.99
C PRO A 66 -1.53 -7.64 -3.25
N LYS A 67 -0.94 -8.77 -3.66
CA LYS A 67 0.48 -8.89 -4.01
C LYS A 67 0.59 -9.26 -5.49
N ASN A 68 1.75 -8.99 -6.08
CA ASN A 68 2.04 -9.42 -7.45
C ASN A 68 2.34 -10.92 -7.52
N ILE A 69 1.28 -11.71 -7.43
CA ILE A 69 1.30 -13.18 -7.43
C ILE A 69 0.12 -13.72 -8.24
N PHE A 70 0.07 -15.05 -8.31
CA PHE A 70 -1.08 -15.79 -8.84
C PHE A 70 -2.02 -16.14 -7.69
N TYR A 71 -3.31 -15.89 -7.89
CA TYR A 71 -4.37 -16.23 -6.94
C TYR A 71 -5.24 -17.34 -7.50
N SER A 72 -5.37 -18.43 -6.73
CA SER A 72 -6.26 -19.56 -7.04
C SER A 72 -7.68 -19.40 -6.47
N GLU A 73 -7.99 -18.20 -5.96
CA GLU A 73 -9.29 -17.82 -5.42
C GLU A 73 -9.73 -16.52 -6.11
N ASP A 74 -11.02 -16.36 -6.37
CA ASP A 74 -11.61 -15.15 -6.97
C ASP A 74 -11.70 -13.98 -5.97
N ARG A 75 -11.68 -14.30 -4.67
CA ARG A 75 -11.82 -13.35 -3.56
C ARG A 75 -10.48 -12.95 -2.98
N ILE A 76 -9.93 -11.88 -3.51
CA ILE A 76 -8.58 -11.42 -3.17
C ILE A 76 -8.62 -10.62 -1.86
N PRO A 77 -7.74 -10.93 -0.88
CA PRO A 77 -7.65 -10.13 0.33
C PRO A 77 -7.04 -8.77 0.04
N PHE A 78 -7.66 -7.73 0.59
CA PHE A 78 -7.15 -6.38 0.58
C PHE A 78 -6.74 -6.01 1.99
N LYS A 79 -5.49 -5.59 2.14
CA LYS A 79 -4.85 -5.19 3.39
C LYS A 79 -3.96 -4.00 3.09
N ILE A 80 -4.44 -2.82 3.46
CA ILE A 80 -3.83 -1.54 3.18
C ILE A 80 -3.75 -0.79 4.51
N GLU A 81 -2.64 -0.11 4.74
CA GLU A 81 -2.36 0.70 5.91
C GLU A 81 -1.74 2.01 5.43
N THR A 82 -2.16 3.12 6.01
CA THR A 82 -1.59 4.45 5.78
C THR A 82 -1.01 4.96 7.10
N GLU A 83 -0.09 5.91 7.02
CA GLU A 83 0.53 6.49 8.22
C GLU A 83 -0.48 7.30 9.06
N SER A 84 -1.55 7.79 8.43
CA SER A 84 -2.61 8.52 9.10
C SER A 84 -3.96 8.42 8.39
N ILE A 85 -4.97 9.14 8.90
CA ILE A 85 -6.35 9.11 8.41
C ILE A 85 -6.46 9.85 7.06
N VAL A 86 -6.69 9.10 5.99
CA VAL A 86 -6.93 9.66 4.65
C VAL A 86 -8.43 9.83 4.38
N ASP A 87 -8.78 10.71 3.43
CA ASP A 87 -10.20 10.96 3.12
C ASP A 87 -10.84 9.80 2.38
N GLU A 88 -10.08 9.20 1.46
CA GLU A 88 -10.53 8.06 0.66
C GLU A 88 -9.35 7.15 0.32
N ILE A 89 -9.56 5.85 0.49
CA ILE A 89 -8.75 4.82 -0.18
C ILE A 89 -9.62 4.22 -1.27
N SER A 90 -9.14 4.25 -2.51
CA SER A 90 -9.83 3.66 -3.65
C SER A 90 -8.85 2.92 -4.55
N PHE A 91 -9.39 2.08 -5.43
CA PHE A 91 -8.59 1.43 -6.46
C PHE A 91 -9.29 1.48 -7.80
N ILE A 92 -8.51 1.50 -8.87
CA ILE A 92 -8.97 1.35 -10.25
C ILE A 92 -8.36 0.07 -10.83
N ASP A 93 -9.16 -0.66 -11.58
CA ASP A 93 -8.68 -1.79 -12.37
C ASP A 93 -8.62 -1.39 -13.84
N TRP A 94 -7.43 -1.40 -14.41
CA TRP A 94 -7.19 -0.98 -15.79
C TRP A 94 -7.60 -2.05 -16.81
N ASN A 95 -7.86 -3.28 -16.36
CA ASN A 95 -8.35 -4.37 -17.20
C ASN A 95 -9.89 -4.39 -17.27
N ASP A 96 -10.59 -3.61 -16.46
CA ASP A 96 -12.04 -3.45 -16.55
C ASP A 96 -12.44 -2.86 -17.92
N ARG A 97 -13.60 -3.30 -18.47
CA ARG A 97 -14.15 -2.73 -19.71
C ARG A 97 -14.37 -1.22 -19.65
N ARG A 98 -14.62 -0.69 -18.45
CA ARG A 98 -14.77 0.73 -18.15
C ARG A 98 -14.09 1.00 -16.80
N PRO A 99 -12.77 1.30 -16.81
CA PRO A 99 -12.02 1.58 -15.60
C PRO A 99 -12.66 2.74 -14.85
N LYS A 100 -12.91 2.53 -13.55
CA LYS A 100 -13.47 3.53 -12.65
C LYS A 100 -12.94 3.29 -11.25
N ASP A 101 -12.89 4.35 -10.46
CA ASP A 101 -12.53 4.25 -9.06
C ASP A 101 -13.58 3.48 -8.28
N LYS A 102 -13.11 2.47 -7.55
CA LYS A 102 -13.88 1.67 -6.61
C LYS A 102 -13.40 2.04 -5.21
N ILE A 103 -14.30 2.66 -4.44
CA ILE A 103 -13.99 3.14 -3.09
C ILE A 103 -13.90 1.96 -2.13
N LEU A 104 -12.81 1.89 -1.37
CA LEU A 104 -12.57 0.90 -0.34
C LEU A 104 -13.02 1.41 1.03
N CYS A 105 -12.57 2.61 1.40
CA CYS A 105 -12.98 3.27 2.63
C CYS A 105 -12.94 4.79 2.49
N ARG A 106 -13.66 5.46 3.40
CA ARG A 106 -13.68 6.91 3.58
C ARG A 106 -13.25 7.22 5.00
N GLU A 107 -12.47 8.27 5.19
CA GLU A 107 -11.97 8.73 6.50
C GLU A 107 -11.37 7.55 7.32
N CYS A 108 -10.30 6.96 6.79
CA CYS A 108 -9.70 5.74 7.30
C CYS A 108 -8.16 5.80 7.28
N ASP A 109 -7.53 5.16 8.25
CA ASP A 109 -6.07 4.93 8.32
C ASP A 109 -5.69 3.52 7.83
N SER A 110 -6.67 2.63 7.68
CA SER A 110 -6.43 1.26 7.27
C SER A 110 -7.67 0.64 6.61
N PHE A 111 -7.41 -0.36 5.76
CA PHE A 111 -8.44 -1.16 5.13
C PHE A 111 -8.06 -2.64 5.16
N GLY A 112 -8.91 -3.46 5.78
CA GLY A 112 -8.72 -4.92 5.79
C GLY A 112 -7.79 -5.47 6.86
N ILE A 113 -7.23 -4.61 7.73
CA ILE A 113 -6.37 -4.96 8.86
C ILE A 113 -7.20 -5.48 10.03
N ASP A 114 -8.08 -4.65 10.61
CA ASP A 114 -8.92 -5.01 11.75
C ASP A 114 -9.97 -6.07 11.41
N LYS A 115 -10.54 -5.95 10.22
CA LYS A 115 -11.59 -6.82 9.70
C LYS A 115 -11.18 -7.27 8.32
N ARG A 116 -11.05 -8.58 8.13
CA ARG A 116 -10.69 -9.16 6.83
C ARG A 116 -11.65 -8.65 5.74
N LYS A 117 -11.10 -7.96 4.75
CA LYS A 117 -11.82 -7.50 3.55
C LYS A 117 -11.34 -8.29 2.35
N LEU A 118 -12.30 -8.83 1.60
CA LEU A 118 -12.08 -9.59 0.38
C LEU A 118 -12.82 -8.90 -0.76
N ILE A 119 -12.19 -8.81 -1.92
CA ILE A 119 -12.76 -8.20 -3.12
C ILE A 119 -12.77 -9.26 -4.21
N SER A 120 -13.92 -9.42 -4.88
CA SER A 120 -14.06 -10.37 -5.98
C SER A 120 -13.47 -9.79 -7.26
N PHE A 121 -12.69 -10.59 -7.96
CA PHE A 121 -12.17 -10.31 -9.29
C PHE A 121 -12.65 -11.37 -10.27
N ASP A 122 -12.73 -11.00 -11.55
CA ASP A 122 -13.01 -11.94 -12.62
C ASP A 122 -11.74 -12.77 -12.93
N GLU A 123 -11.87 -13.77 -13.79
CA GLU A 123 -10.72 -14.56 -14.24
C GLU A 123 -9.78 -13.72 -15.13
N GLY A 124 -8.48 -13.95 -14.98
CA GLY A 124 -7.46 -13.38 -15.86
C GLY A 124 -6.51 -12.39 -15.18
N LEU A 125 -5.90 -11.54 -16.00
CA LEU A 125 -4.87 -10.59 -15.57
C LEU A 125 -5.51 -9.29 -15.12
N HIS A 126 -5.13 -8.83 -13.94
CA HIS A 126 -5.57 -7.57 -13.37
C HIS A 126 -4.37 -6.69 -13.08
N ASN A 127 -4.39 -5.47 -13.64
CA ASN A 127 -3.48 -4.40 -13.30
C ASN A 127 -4.28 -3.32 -12.57
N ILE A 128 -4.14 -3.27 -11.25
CA ILE A 128 -4.85 -2.32 -10.43
C ILE A 128 -3.90 -1.21 -9.97
N SER A 129 -4.44 0.00 -9.84
CA SER A 129 -3.79 1.08 -9.11
C SER A 129 -4.58 1.36 -7.85
N ILE A 130 -3.91 1.30 -6.70
CA ILE A 130 -4.47 1.69 -5.41
C ILE A 130 -3.99 3.10 -5.11
N LYS A 131 -4.92 3.94 -4.67
CA LYS A 131 -4.67 5.33 -4.33
C LYS A 131 -5.25 5.69 -2.97
N ALA A 132 -4.54 6.55 -2.27
CA ALA A 132 -5.07 7.30 -1.15
C ALA A 132 -5.24 8.76 -1.57
N GLN A 133 -6.27 9.43 -1.06
CA GLN A 133 -6.55 10.83 -1.36
C GLN A 133 -6.68 11.62 -0.05
N ILE A 134 -6.10 12.82 -0.05
CA ILE A 134 -6.18 13.78 1.06
C ILE A 134 -6.49 15.17 0.49
N ASN A 135 -7.51 15.83 1.02
CA ASN A 135 -7.97 17.16 0.63
C ASN A 135 -8.08 17.33 -0.89
N GLU A 136 -8.75 16.36 -1.53
CA GLU A 136 -8.93 16.23 -2.97
C GLU A 136 -7.64 16.03 -3.81
N SER A 137 -6.47 15.99 -3.18
CA SER A 137 -5.19 15.76 -3.86
C SER A 137 -4.74 14.30 -3.70
N LEU A 138 -4.17 13.74 -4.77
CA LEU A 138 -3.63 12.37 -4.79
C LEU A 138 -2.32 12.36 -3.99
N THR A 139 -2.24 11.55 -2.92
CA THR A 139 -1.00 11.41 -2.12
C THR A 139 -0.01 10.48 -2.80
N GLU A 140 -0.43 9.22 -3.05
CA GLU A 140 0.42 8.22 -3.68
C GLU A 140 -0.44 7.21 -4.45
N GLU A 141 0.02 6.81 -5.64
CA GLU A 141 -0.60 5.76 -6.46
C GLU A 141 0.37 4.58 -6.59
N LYS A 142 -0.07 3.39 -6.19
CA LYS A 142 0.72 2.15 -6.33
C LYS A 142 0.02 1.17 -7.24
N SER A 143 0.70 0.80 -8.32
CA SER A 143 0.20 -0.19 -9.27
C SER A 143 0.66 -1.61 -8.89
N ILE A 144 -0.27 -2.55 -8.90
CA ILE A 144 -0.04 -3.96 -8.62
C ILE A 144 -0.68 -4.76 -9.75
N GLN A 145 0.09 -5.67 -10.32
CA GLN A 145 -0.40 -6.63 -11.29
C GLN A 145 -0.51 -8.00 -10.64
N PHE A 146 -1.62 -8.71 -10.84
CA PHE A 146 -1.78 -10.10 -10.40
C PHE A 146 -2.65 -10.88 -11.38
N LEU A 147 -2.60 -12.21 -11.31
CA LEU A 147 -3.47 -13.09 -12.10
C LEU A 147 -4.44 -13.83 -11.19
N VAL A 148 -5.71 -13.86 -11.57
CA VAL A 148 -6.75 -14.68 -10.94
C VAL A 148 -7.03 -15.87 -11.84
N ASP A 149 -6.92 -17.06 -11.26
CA ASP A 149 -7.26 -18.33 -11.89
C ASP A 149 -7.96 -19.22 -10.86
N SER A 150 -9.24 -18.96 -10.63
CA SER A 150 -10.03 -19.62 -9.59
C SER A 150 -10.81 -20.83 -10.10
N THR A 151 -10.87 -21.00 -11.43
CA THR A 151 -11.61 -22.11 -12.04
C THR A 151 -10.86 -23.42 -11.88
N ILE A 152 -11.38 -24.32 -11.04
CA ILE A 152 -10.90 -25.70 -11.00
C ILE A 152 -11.18 -26.35 -12.38
N PRO A 153 -10.20 -27.03 -12.99
CA PRO A 153 -10.41 -27.75 -14.24
C PRO A 153 -11.57 -28.73 -14.10
N LYS A 154 -12.60 -28.56 -14.93
CA LYS A 154 -13.69 -29.56 -15.00
C LYS A 154 -13.18 -30.77 -15.75
N ILE A 155 -13.13 -31.93 -15.08
CA ILE A 155 -12.89 -33.21 -15.75
C ILE A 155 -14.03 -33.46 -16.75
N THR A 156 -13.70 -33.43 -18.03
CA THR A 156 -14.64 -33.69 -19.13
C THR A 156 -14.71 -35.17 -19.45
N LYS A 157 -13.64 -35.93 -19.18
CA LYS A 157 -13.58 -37.37 -19.48
C LYS A 157 -12.64 -38.12 -18.53
N LEU A 158 -13.07 -39.30 -18.12
CA LEU A 158 -12.26 -40.30 -17.44
C LEU A 158 -12.35 -41.62 -18.22
N GLU A 159 -11.21 -42.20 -18.56
CA GLU A 159 -11.10 -43.53 -19.18
C GLU A 159 -10.25 -44.48 -18.35
N PRO A 160 -10.61 -45.79 -18.29
CA PRO A 160 -11.76 -46.40 -18.96
C PRO A 160 -13.09 -46.11 -18.23
N ARG A 161 -14.16 -45.82 -18.99
CA ARG A 161 -15.48 -45.50 -18.44
C ARG A 161 -16.15 -46.69 -17.75
N ARG A 162 -15.81 -47.92 -18.15
CA ARG A 162 -16.28 -49.22 -17.61
C ARG A 162 -15.24 -50.31 -17.94
N GLY A 163 -15.20 -51.39 -17.16
CA GLY A 163 -14.33 -52.55 -17.37
C GLY A 163 -13.13 -52.63 -16.43
N LEU A 164 -12.29 -53.66 -16.60
CA LEU A 164 -11.03 -53.82 -15.86
C LEU A 164 -9.97 -52.85 -16.41
N SER A 165 -9.32 -52.12 -15.51
CA SER A 165 -8.23 -51.19 -15.83
C SER A 165 -6.88 -51.88 -15.65
N ASN A 166 -5.94 -51.62 -16.57
CA ASN A 166 -4.54 -52.04 -16.44
C ASN A 166 -3.73 -51.13 -15.50
N GLY A 167 -4.40 -50.35 -14.65
CA GLY A 167 -3.78 -49.37 -13.74
C GLY A 167 -3.49 -48.00 -14.38
N ILE A 168 -3.88 -47.78 -15.63
CA ILE A 168 -3.69 -46.51 -16.33
C ILE A 168 -5.06 -45.86 -16.53
N PHE A 169 -5.18 -44.62 -16.06
CA PHE A 169 -6.36 -43.80 -16.23
C PHE A 169 -6.02 -42.57 -17.07
N LYS A 170 -6.86 -42.25 -18.05
CA LYS A 170 -6.73 -41.02 -18.84
C LYS A 170 -7.78 -40.04 -18.38
N ILE A 171 -7.34 -38.83 -18.05
CA ILE A 171 -8.18 -37.72 -17.61
C ILE A 171 -8.10 -36.65 -18.70
N GLU A 172 -9.26 -36.21 -19.17
CA GLU A 172 -9.42 -35.05 -20.04
C GLU A 172 -10.14 -33.98 -19.23
N PHE A 173 -9.69 -32.74 -19.33
CA PHE A 173 -10.26 -31.61 -18.63
C PHE A 173 -10.26 -30.38 -19.53
N ARG A 174 -11.09 -29.38 -19.21
CA ARG A 174 -11.18 -28.12 -19.95
C ARG A 174 -10.80 -26.96 -19.03
N GLU A 175 -9.72 -26.26 -19.37
CA GLU A 175 -9.21 -25.07 -18.67
C GLU A 175 -8.35 -24.22 -19.64
N GLU A 176 -8.34 -22.89 -19.46
CA GLU A 176 -7.54 -21.99 -20.31
C GLU A 176 -6.06 -21.92 -19.87
N ASN A 177 -5.72 -22.27 -18.62
CA ASN A 177 -4.33 -22.24 -18.12
C ASN A 177 -4.01 -23.23 -16.96
N PRO A 178 -4.15 -24.55 -17.16
CA PRO A 178 -4.00 -25.55 -16.10
C PRO A 178 -2.59 -25.59 -15.51
N LYS A 179 -2.44 -25.19 -14.24
CA LYS A 179 -1.18 -25.38 -13.50
C LYS A 179 -1.22 -26.51 -12.48
N ASP A 180 -2.39 -26.90 -11.98
CA ASP A 180 -2.51 -28.01 -11.04
C ASP A 180 -3.87 -28.73 -11.17
N LEU A 181 -3.82 -30.06 -11.25
CA LEU A 181 -5.01 -30.91 -11.19
C LEU A 181 -5.24 -31.28 -9.73
N ARG A 182 -5.96 -30.43 -8.99
CA ARG A 182 -6.39 -30.76 -7.62
C ARG A 182 -7.68 -31.58 -7.61
#